data_AF-A0A2E1CYI1-F1
#
_entry.id   AF-A0A2E1CYI1-F1
#
_cell.length_a   1.000
_cell.length_b   1.000
_cell.length_c   1.000
_cell.angle_alpha   90.00
_cell.angle_beta   90.00
_cell.angle_gamma   90.00
#
_symmetry.space_group_name_H-M   'P 1'
#
loop_
_entity.id
_entity.type
_entity.pdbx_description
1 polymer ?
#
loop_
_entity_poly.entity_id
_entity_poly.type
_entity_poly.pdbx_seq_one_letter_code
_entity_poly.pdbx_strand_id
1 'polypeptide(L)'
;MTLITKYLVSDLLRKIFIITFGFTVLFSFFSFIAELENLNTYEINLEKIFYSQILNAPSIIYDVVPIATLVGSLWCFASLAANSEFVVFFGSGFST
;
A
#
# COMPACT_ATOMS: atom_id res chain seq x y z
N MET A 1 12.76 16.62 16.17
CA MET A 1 12.29 15.23 16.28
C MET A 1 13.36 14.42 16.99
N THR A 2 12.98 13.62 17.99
CA THR A 2 13.92 12.68 18.62
C THR A 2 14.27 11.56 17.62
N LEU A 3 15.45 10.96 17.78
CA LEU A 3 15.95 9.93 16.84
C LEU A 3 14.98 8.74 16.70
N ILE A 4 14.33 8.38 17.81
CA ILE A 4 13.35 7.29 17.91
C ILE A 4 12.09 7.61 17.09
N THR A 5 11.52 8.80 17.22
CA THR A 5 10.34 9.20 16.43
C THR A 5 10.65 9.22 14.94
N LYS A 6 11.85 9.67 14.55
CA LYS A 6 12.29 9.65 13.14
C LYS A 6 12.40 8.22 12.61
N TYR A 7 12.96 7.31 13.40
CA TYR A 7 13.06 5.89 13.05
C TYR A 7 11.67 5.27 12.87
N LEU A 8 10.77 5.48 13.84
CA LEU A 8 9.41 4.93 13.79
C LEU A 8 8.64 5.45 12.57
N VAL A 9 8.65 6.75 12.31
CA VAL A 9 7.97 7.35 11.16
C VAL A 9 8.57 6.84 9.84
N SER A 10 9.90 6.73 9.76
CA SER A 10 10.57 6.22 8.55
C SER A 10 10.25 4.75 8.28
N ASP A 11 10.21 3.90 9.31
CA ASP A 11 9.90 2.48 9.16
C ASP A 11 8.41 2.27 8.80
N LEU A 12 7.51 3.02 9.46
CA LEU A 12 6.09 3.01 9.18
C LEU A 12 5.79 3.45 7.73
N LEU A 13 6.36 4.57 7.29
CA LEU A 13 6.16 5.06 5.92
C LEU A 13 6.69 4.05 4.89
N ARG A 14 7.85 3.44 5.14
CA ARG A 14 8.43 2.45 4.23
C ARG A 14 7.54 1.22 4.07
N LYS A 15 7.01 0.70 5.17
CA LYS A 15 6.11 -0.47 5.16
C LYS A 15 4.77 -0.16 4.49
N ILE A 16 4.18 1.01 4.76
CA ILE A 16 2.96 1.46 4.06
C ILE A 16 3.24 1.58 2.57
N PHE A 17 4.36 2.18 2.16
CA PHE A 17 4.69 2.35 0.75
C PHE A 17 4.81 1.01 0.01
N ILE A 18 5.43 0.02 0.63
CA ILE A 18 5.55 -1.33 0.07
C ILE A 18 4.18 -1.98 -0.13
N ILE A 19 3.29 -1.87 0.86
CA ILE A 19 1.95 -2.47 0.77
C ILE A 19 1.08 -1.74 -0.24
N THR A 20 1.10 -0.40 -0.25
CA THR A 20 0.40 0.39 -1.26
C THR A 20 0.85 -0.02 -2.66
N PHE A 21 2.16 -0.12 -2.89
CA PHE A 21 2.68 -0.55 -4.18
C PHE A 21 2.22 -1.96 -4.56
N GLY A 22 2.29 -2.92 -3.61
CA GLY A 22 1.84 -4.29 -3.83
C GLY A 22 0.35 -4.37 -4.19
N PHE A 23 -0.51 -3.68 -3.44
CA PHE A 23 -1.94 -3.64 -3.71
C PHE A 23 -2.27 -2.90 -5.01
N THR A 24 -1.60 -1.79 -5.34
CA THR A 24 -1.80 -1.10 -6.62
C THR A 24 -1.49 -2.00 -7.81
N VAL A 25 -0.39 -2.77 -7.76
CA VAL A 25 -0.05 -3.72 -8.83
C VAL A 25 -1.11 -4.81 -8.96
N LEU A 26 -1.54 -5.38 -7.83
CA LEU A 26 -2.52 -6.45 -7.78
C LEU A 26 -3.90 -5.99 -8.29
N PHE A 27 -4.40 -4.86 -7.80
CA PHE A 27 -5.66 -4.27 -8.26
C PHE A 27 -5.60 -3.85 -9.72
N SER A 28 -4.49 -3.25 -10.18
CA SER A 28 -4.31 -2.91 -11.60
C SER A 28 -4.40 -4.15 -12.49
N PHE A 29 -3.81 -5.27 -12.05
CA PHE A 29 -3.91 -6.53 -12.78
C PHE A 29 -5.34 -7.07 -12.83
N PHE A 30 -6.10 -6.97 -11.73
CA PHE A 30 -7.51 -7.36 -11.72
C PHE A 30 -8.39 -6.48 -12.61
N SER A 31 -8.19 -5.16 -12.59
CA SER A 31 -8.88 -4.24 -13.49
C SER A 31 -8.57 -4.56 -14.95
N PHE A 32 -7.31 -4.87 -15.28
CA PHE A 32 -6.93 -5.28 -16.62
C PHE A 32 -7.66 -6.55 -17.08
N ILE A 33 -7.74 -7.59 -16.22
CA ILE A 33 -8.48 -8.82 -16.55
C ILE A 33 -9.98 -8.54 -16.73
N ALA A 34 -10.58 -7.76 -15.83
CA ALA A 34 -12.00 -7.41 -15.91
C ALA A 34 -12.31 -6.65 -17.21
N GLU A 35 -11.41 -5.76 -17.65
CA GLU A 35 -11.60 -5.03 -18.90
C GLU A 35 -11.41 -5.93 -20.13
N LEU A 36 -10.55 -6.97 -20.04
CA LEU A 36 -10.42 -8.01 -21.07
C LEU A 36 -11.67 -8.91 -21.20
N GLU A 37 -12.35 -9.24 -20.10
CA GLU A 37 -13.55 -10.10 -20.12
C GLU A 37 -14.75 -9.38 -20.78
N ASN A 38 -14.85 -8.06 -20.58
CA ASN A 38 -15.89 -7.22 -21.18
C ASN A 38 -15.75 -7.06 -22.71
N LEU A 39 -14.64 -7.51 -23.30
CA LEU A 39 -14.34 -7.39 -24.73
C LEU A 39 -15.12 -8.35 -25.63
N ASN A 40 -15.90 -9.27 -25.05
CA ASN A 40 -16.57 -10.32 -25.81
C ASN A 40 -17.75 -9.82 -26.68
N THR A 41 -18.05 -8.51 -26.73
CA THR A 41 -19.30 -8.06 -27.37
C THR A 41 -19.15 -7.19 -28.61
N TYR A 42 -18.28 -6.18 -28.72
CA TYR A 42 -18.21 -5.37 -29.96
C TYR A 42 -16.83 -4.68 -30.10
N GLU A 43 -16.16 -4.93 -31.23
CA GLU A 43 -15.07 -4.15 -31.86
C GLU A 43 -14.03 -3.46 -30.94
N ILE A 44 -12.83 -4.02 -30.88
CA ILE A 44 -11.79 -3.64 -29.91
C ILE A 44 -10.61 -2.96 -30.60
N ASN A 45 -10.23 -1.78 -30.09
CA ASN A 45 -8.85 -1.27 -30.16
C ASN A 45 -8.18 -1.57 -28.81
N LEU A 46 -7.29 -2.57 -28.77
CA LEU A 46 -6.52 -2.96 -27.58
C LEU A 46 -5.76 -1.76 -26.96
N GLU A 47 -5.37 -0.80 -27.81
CA GLU A 47 -4.73 0.45 -27.40
C GLU A 47 -5.61 1.32 -26.50
N LYS A 48 -6.93 1.31 -26.70
CA LYS A 48 -7.87 2.14 -25.94
C LYS A 48 -8.03 1.63 -24.50
N ILE A 49 -7.90 0.32 -24.30
CA ILE A 49 -7.96 -0.34 -22.98
C ILE A 49 -6.70 -0.03 -22.18
N PHE A 50 -5.54 -0.11 -22.81
CA PHE A 50 -4.28 0.30 -22.16
C PHE A 50 -4.32 1.77 -21.73
N TYR A 51 -4.90 2.64 -22.56
CA TYR A 51 -5.07 4.06 -22.24
C TYR A 51 -6.09 4.27 -21.09
N SER A 52 -7.20 3.53 -21.10
CA SER A 52 -8.21 3.51 -20.03
C SER A 52 -7.62 3.06 -18.69
N GLN A 53 -6.82 1.99 -18.71
CA GLN A 53 -6.17 1.43 -17.51
C GLN A 53 -5.17 2.41 -16.88
N ILE A 54 -4.40 3.14 -17.69
CA ILE A 54 -3.51 4.19 -17.21
C ILE A 54 -4.31 5.32 -16.54
N LEU A 55 -5.47 5.67 -17.10
CA LEU A 55 -6.35 6.70 -16.54
C LEU A 55 -7.03 6.26 -15.23
N ASN A 56 -7.27 4.96 -15.06
CA ASN A 56 -7.87 4.38 -13.86
C ASN A 56 -6.86 4.12 -12.72
N ALA A 57 -5.56 4.03 -13.02
CA ALA A 57 -4.50 3.84 -12.03
C ALA A 57 -4.55 4.81 -10.82
N PRO A 58 -4.74 6.15 -10.98
CA PRO A 58 -4.88 7.04 -9.84
C PRO A 58 -6.11 6.74 -8.98
N SER A 59 -7.24 6.34 -9.57
CA SER A 59 -8.44 5.96 -8.82
C SER A 59 -8.17 4.77 -7.91
N ILE A 60 -7.52 3.73 -8.46
CA ILE A 60 -7.14 2.52 -7.71
C ILE A 60 -6.27 2.87 -6.51
N ILE A 61 -5.33 3.80 -6.67
CA ILE A 61 -4.46 4.23 -5.57
C ILE A 61 -5.30 4.87 -4.44
N TYR A 62 -6.26 5.74 -4.76
CA TYR A 62 -7.13 6.36 -3.75
C TYR A 62 -7.96 5.33 -2.97
N ASP A 63 -8.47 4.31 -3.66
CA ASP A 63 -9.27 3.25 -3.02
C ASP A 63 -8.41 2.34 -2.14
N VAL A 64 -7.17 2.10 -2.54
CA VAL A 64 -6.24 1.17 -1.86
C VAL A 64 -5.53 1.81 -0.66
N VAL A 65 -5.27 3.12 -0.68
CA VAL A 65 -4.55 3.84 0.38
C VAL A 65 -5.08 3.58 1.81
N PRO A 66 -6.40 3.67 2.12
CA PRO A 66 -6.87 3.44 3.49
C PRO A 66 -6.63 2.01 3.97
N ILE A 67 -6.75 1.03 3.07
CA ILE A 67 -6.51 -0.38 3.41
C ILE A 67 -5.01 -0.62 3.57
N ALA A 68 -4.19 -0.05 2.68
CA ALA A 68 -2.74 -0.17 2.72
C ALA A 68 -2.12 0.50 3.96
N THR A 69 -2.66 1.64 4.40
CA THR A 69 -2.22 2.31 5.63
C THR A 69 -2.56 1.49 6.87
N LEU A 70 -3.73 0.84 6.91
CA LEU A 70 -4.12 -0.05 8.00
C LEU A 70 -3.22 -1.30 8.06
N VAL A 71 -3.03 -1.99 6.94
CA VAL A 71 -2.19 -3.19 6.88
C VAL A 71 -0.71 -2.84 7.12
N GLY A 72 -0.24 -1.70 6.60
CA GLY A 72 1.15 -1.27 6.75
C GLY A 72 1.51 -0.80 8.15
N SER A 73 0.59 -0.09 8.82
CA SER A 73 0.77 0.23 10.24
C SER A 73 0.76 -1.03 11.10
N LEU A 74 -0.13 -1.98 10.83
CA LEU A 74 -0.15 -3.27 11.52
C LEU A 74 1.18 -4.03 11.34
N TRP A 75 1.70 -4.10 10.11
CA TRP A 75 2.98 -4.75 9.83
C TRP A 75 4.14 -4.04 10.52
N CYS A 76 4.12 -2.71 10.59
CA CYS A 76 5.10 -1.92 11.32
C CYS A 76 5.08 -2.31 12.79
N PHE A 77 3.93 -2.19 13.45
CA PHE A 77 3.83 -2.45 14.88
C PHE A 77 4.06 -3.92 15.24
N ALA A 78 3.60 -4.86 14.42
CA ALA A 78 3.90 -6.28 14.61
C ALA A 78 5.41 -6.55 14.53
N SER A 79 6.12 -5.90 13.60
CA SER A 79 7.58 -6.02 13.48
C SER A 79 8.31 -5.46 14.68
N LEU A 80 7.92 -4.27 15.16
CA LEU A 80 8.51 -3.65 16.35
C LEU A 80 8.24 -4.49 17.62
N ALA A 81 7.06 -5.10 17.72
CA ALA A 81 6.70 -5.98 18.82
C ALA A 81 7.50 -7.29 18.77
N ALA A 82 7.65 -7.90 17.59
CA ALA A 82 8.40 -9.14 17.41
C ALA A 82 9.89 -8.99 17.74
N ASN A 83 10.48 -7.83 17.42
CA ASN A 83 11.87 -7.52 17.76
C ASN A 83 12.06 -7.01 19.19
N SER A 84 11.00 -6.97 20.02
CA SER A 84 11.01 -6.38 21.36
C SER A 84 11.40 -4.89 21.42
N GLU A 85 11.37 -4.17 20.29
CA GLU A 85 11.72 -2.75 20.21
C GLU A 85 10.74 -1.89 21.03
N PHE A 86 9.44 -2.24 21.02
CA PHE A 86 8.44 -1.58 21.87
C PHE A 86 8.76 -1.69 23.36
N VAL A 87 9.22 -2.86 23.81
CA VAL A 87 9.57 -3.10 25.22
C VAL A 87 10.77 -2.24 25.62
N VAL A 88 11.76 -2.11 24.72
CA VAL A 88 12.92 -1.25 24.95
C VAL A 88 12.53 0.23 25.03
N PHE A 89 11.61 0.70 24.17
CA PHE A 89 11.14 2.08 24.24
C PHE A 89 10.47 2.38 25.59
N PHE A 90 9.53 1.54 26.04
CA PHE A 90 8.88 1.72 27.34
C PHE A 90 9.87 1.57 28.51
N GLY A 91 10.82 0.64 28.43
CA GLY A 91 11.86 0.44 29.44
C GLY A 91 12.86 1.60 29.56
N SER A 92 13.11 2.34 28.47
CA SER A 92 14.00 3.50 28.45
C SER A 92 13.39 4.80 28.99
N GLY A 93 12.16 4.76 29.50
CA GLY A 93 11.43 5.95 29.94
C GLY A 93 10.93 6.81 28.78
N PHE A 94 10.85 6.25 27.57
CA PHE A 94 10.24 6.92 26.41
C PHE A 94 8.72 6.91 26.60
N SER A 95 8.23 7.91 27.33
CA SER A 95 6.81 8.20 27.51
C SER A 95 6.45 9.38 26.63
N THR A 96 5.46 9.17 25.75
CA THR A 96 4.83 10.10 24.79
C THR A 96 5.67 10.56 23.60
#